data_AF-F9VSE9-F1
#
_entry.id   AF-F9VSE9-F1
#
_cell.length_a   1.000
_cell.length_b   1.000
_cell.length_c   1.000
_cell.angle_alpha   90.00
_cell.angle_beta   90.00
_cell.angle_gamma   90.00
#
_symmetry.space_group_name_H-M   'P 1'
#
loop_
_entity.id
_entity.type
_entity.pdbx_description
1 polymer ?
#
loop_
_entity_poly.entity_id
_entity_poly.type
_entity_poly.pdbx_seq_one_letter_code
_entity_poly.pdbx_strand_id
1 'polypeptide(L)'
;MSNPQKKRWPWAAGVLAAFVVMIGVVAGFGTNVSSQASPSVQAPAIKLVWEKSNAVAKAREYLEYTSFSKSGLVDQLEFEGFSYSDASAAVDQLEADGEVNWFVQATDKARQYREYSPFSRQGLIEQLEFEGFTHEQAVHGADHS
;
A
#
# COMPACT_ATOMS: atom_id res chain seq x y z
N MET A 1 44.11 -14.99 -16.53
CA MET A 1 43.37 -15.75 -15.50
C MET A 1 42.04 -15.06 -15.22
N SER A 2 40.95 -15.73 -15.59
CA SER A 2 39.66 -15.86 -14.88
C SER A 2 39.05 -14.64 -14.16
N ASN A 3 37.98 -14.09 -14.74
CA ASN A 3 36.85 -13.47 -14.01
C ASN A 3 35.90 -14.61 -13.56
N PRO A 4 35.20 -14.56 -12.40
CA PRO A 4 33.81 -14.05 -12.42
C PRO A 4 33.20 -13.44 -11.12
N GLN A 5 32.31 -12.45 -11.32
CA GLN A 5 30.92 -12.32 -10.80
C GLN A 5 30.61 -11.74 -9.40
N LYS A 6 29.90 -10.60 -9.45
CA LYS A 6 28.71 -10.14 -8.71
C LYS A 6 28.35 -10.89 -7.40
N LYS A 7 28.53 -10.21 -6.26
CA LYS A 7 27.90 -10.58 -4.99
C LYS A 7 26.41 -10.18 -4.98
N ARG A 8 25.57 -11.11 -5.45
CA ARG A 8 24.16 -11.23 -5.05
C ARG A 8 24.10 -12.27 -3.95
N TRP A 9 23.75 -11.91 -2.73
CA TRP A 9 23.58 -12.87 -1.64
C TRP A 9 22.25 -12.69 -0.90
N PRO A 10 21.69 -13.78 -0.35
CA PRO A 10 20.31 -14.19 -0.59
C PRO A 10 19.52 -14.49 0.69
N TRP A 11 18.25 -14.08 0.75
CA TRP A 11 17.26 -14.71 1.63
C TRP A 11 16.30 -15.54 0.79
N ALA A 12 16.77 -16.73 0.42
CA ALA A 12 15.90 -17.83 0.05
C ALA A 12 16.28 -19.02 0.95
N ALA A 13 15.55 -19.14 2.06
CA ALA A 13 15.26 -20.40 2.72
C ALA A 13 13.74 -20.37 2.85
N GLY A 14 13.00 -21.02 1.96
CA GLY A 14 12.67 -22.45 2.06
C GLY A 14 11.22 -22.50 2.55
N VAL A 15 10.26 -22.95 1.74
CA VAL A 15 9.95 -24.37 1.61
C VAL A 15 9.57 -24.71 0.15
N LEU A 16 10.40 -25.55 -0.45
CA LEU A 16 10.03 -26.43 -1.56
C LEU A 16 9.35 -27.65 -0.94
N ALA A 17 8.03 -27.75 -1.02
CA ALA A 17 7.33 -28.99 -0.73
C ALA A 17 7.15 -29.76 -2.05
N ALA A 18 8.22 -30.42 -2.49
CA ALA A 18 8.13 -31.46 -3.52
C ALA A 18 7.65 -32.75 -2.83
N PHE A 19 6.36 -33.08 -2.97
CA PHE A 19 5.84 -34.38 -2.58
C PHE A 19 6.07 -35.38 -3.72
N VAL A 20 7.14 -36.17 -3.60
CA VAL A 20 7.28 -37.43 -4.33
C VAL A 20 6.39 -38.46 -3.62
N VAL A 21 5.23 -38.76 -4.19
CA VAL A 21 4.43 -39.92 -3.79
C VAL A 21 4.67 -41.03 -4.82
N MET A 22 5.55 -41.95 -4.44
CA MET A 22 5.69 -43.27 -5.07
C MET A 22 4.67 -44.22 -4.45
N ILE A 23 3.62 -44.59 -5.19
CA ILE A 23 2.86 -45.83 -4.93
C ILE A 23 2.48 -46.45 -6.28
N GLY A 24 2.83 -47.73 -6.44
CA GLY A 24 2.51 -48.54 -7.61
C GLY A 24 1.04 -48.99 -7.66
N VAL A 25 0.52 -48.98 -8.89
CA VAL A 25 -0.53 -49.80 -9.55
C VAL A 25 -1.53 -50.58 -8.69
N VAL A 26 -2.84 -50.27 -8.84
CA VAL A 26 -3.91 -51.25 -9.13
C VAL A 26 -4.98 -50.56 -10.03
N ALA A 27 -5.43 -51.26 -11.06
CA ALA A 27 -6.43 -50.84 -12.03
C ALA A 27 -7.86 -50.78 -11.45
N GLY A 28 -8.68 -49.82 -11.89
CA GLY A 28 -10.14 -49.95 -11.88
C GLY A 28 -10.94 -48.74 -11.34
N PHE A 29 -11.76 -48.17 -12.23
CA PHE A 29 -13.04 -47.50 -11.98
C PHE A 29 -13.07 -46.16 -11.23
N GLY A 30 -13.63 -45.16 -11.92
CA GLY A 30 -13.57 -43.75 -11.56
C GLY A 30 -14.43 -43.34 -10.37
N THR A 31 -14.07 -42.17 -9.82
CA THR A 31 -14.97 -41.25 -9.10
C THR A 31 -14.40 -39.84 -9.19
N ASN A 32 -15.30 -38.87 -9.29
CA ASN A 32 -15.04 -37.44 -9.32
C ASN A 32 -14.08 -37.01 -8.20
N VAL A 33 -12.99 -36.34 -8.56
CA VAL A 33 -12.13 -35.63 -7.61
C VAL A 33 -12.89 -34.36 -7.18
N SER A 34 -13.72 -34.49 -6.15
CA SER A 34 -14.13 -33.33 -5.37
C SER A 34 -12.89 -32.77 -4.70
N SER A 35 -12.39 -31.64 -5.21
CA SER A 35 -11.47 -30.77 -4.50
C SER A 35 -12.15 -30.21 -3.25
N GLN A 36 -12.22 -31.02 -2.18
CA GLN A 36 -12.47 -30.49 -0.84
C GLN A 36 -11.19 -29.83 -0.33
N ALA A 37 -11.03 -28.56 -0.65
CA ALA A 37 -10.10 -27.69 0.05
C ALA A 37 -10.63 -27.45 1.48
N SER A 38 -9.79 -27.69 2.49
CA SER A 38 -10.17 -27.50 3.90
C SER A 38 -10.51 -26.03 4.20
N PRO A 39 -11.70 -25.73 4.76
CA PRO A 39 -12.19 -24.35 4.94
C PRO A 39 -11.48 -23.55 6.05
N SER A 40 -10.60 -24.15 6.85
CA SER A 40 -10.07 -23.54 8.07
C SER A 40 -9.06 -22.40 7.85
N VAL A 41 -8.39 -22.33 6.71
CA VAL A 41 -7.38 -21.27 6.40
C VAL A 41 -7.95 -20.19 5.46
N GLN A 42 -9.04 -20.48 4.75
CA GLN A 42 -9.56 -19.60 3.69
C GLN A 42 -10.35 -18.42 4.26
N ALA A 43 -11.13 -18.62 5.33
CA ALA A 43 -11.93 -17.55 5.93
C ALA A 43 -11.12 -16.34 6.44
N PRO A 44 -10.05 -16.51 7.24
CA PRO A 44 -9.23 -15.38 7.69
C PRO A 44 -8.47 -14.71 6.54
N ALA A 45 -8.03 -15.47 5.54
CA ALA A 45 -7.36 -14.92 4.36
C ALA A 45 -8.31 -14.08 3.49
N ILE A 46 -9.55 -14.55 3.24
CA ILE A 46 -10.55 -13.79 2.49
C ILE A 46 -10.91 -12.49 3.22
N LYS A 47 -11.07 -12.54 4.55
CA LYS A 47 -11.33 -11.33 5.36
C LYS A 47 -10.19 -10.31 5.19
N LEU A 48 -8.94 -10.75 5.30
CA LEU A 48 -7.77 -9.87 5.14
C LEU A 48 -7.74 -9.19 3.75
N VAL A 49 -8.06 -9.95 2.69
CA VAL A 49 -8.12 -9.41 1.33
C VAL A 49 -9.24 -8.37 1.18
N TRP A 50 -10.39 -8.60 1.80
CA TRP A 50 -11.53 -7.67 1.76
C TRP A 50 -11.24 -6.35 2.51
N GLU A 51 -10.68 -6.43 3.72
CA GLU A 51 -10.34 -5.23 4.51
C GLU A 51 -9.32 -4.35 3.78
N LYS A 52 -8.27 -4.94 3.21
CA LYS A 52 -7.31 -4.19 2.38
C LYS A 52 -7.99 -3.54 1.17
N SER A 53 -8.89 -4.25 0.48
CA SER A 53 -9.61 -3.67 -0.66
C SER A 53 -10.48 -2.48 -0.27
N ASN A 54 -11.11 -2.51 0.90
CA ASN A 54 -11.90 -1.40 1.42
C ASN A 54 -11.03 -0.19 1.79
N ALA A 55 -9.86 -0.42 2.39
CA ALA A 55 -8.91 0.65 2.71
C ALA A 55 -8.44 1.38 1.44
N VAL A 56 -8.15 0.65 0.35
CA VAL A 56 -7.77 1.26 -0.94
C VAL A 56 -8.94 2.10 -1.51
N ALA A 57 -10.16 1.57 -1.49
CA ALA A 57 -11.33 2.31 -1.96
C ALA A 57 -11.55 3.60 -1.15
N LYS A 58 -11.47 3.51 0.18
CA LYS A 58 -11.61 4.67 1.07
C LYS A 58 -10.49 5.70 0.85
N ALA A 59 -9.26 5.25 0.65
CA ALA A 59 -8.13 6.12 0.35
C ALA A 59 -8.36 6.95 -0.93
N ARG A 60 -8.91 6.34 -1.99
CA ARG A 60 -9.29 7.06 -3.22
C ARG A 60 -10.37 8.09 -2.95
N GLU A 61 -11.45 7.72 -2.25
CA GLU A 61 -12.53 8.65 -1.90
C GLU A 61 -12.00 9.88 -1.16
N TYR A 62 -11.06 9.69 -0.23
CA TYR A 62 -10.44 10.82 0.48
C TYR A 62 -9.62 11.71 -0.45
N LEU A 63 -8.78 11.13 -1.32
CA LEU A 63 -7.96 11.87 -2.27
C LEU A 63 -8.81 12.60 -3.33
N GLU A 64 -10.03 12.13 -3.62
CA GLU A 64 -11.00 12.84 -4.44
C GLU A 64 -11.66 14.02 -3.71
N TYR A 65 -11.82 13.91 -2.38
CA TYR A 65 -12.48 14.93 -1.56
C TYR A 65 -11.55 16.05 -1.11
N THR A 66 -10.34 15.71 -0.66
CA THR A 66 -9.34 16.68 -0.19
C THR A 66 -7.93 16.13 -0.34
N SER A 67 -6.95 17.00 -0.15
CA SER A 67 -5.55 16.64 -0.28
C SER A 67 -4.98 16.06 1.00
N PHE A 68 -4.06 15.10 0.89
CA PHE A 68 -3.39 14.49 2.04
C PHE A 68 -1.90 14.31 1.78
N SER A 69 -1.11 14.40 2.85
CA SER A 69 0.23 13.79 2.86
C SER A 69 0.11 12.27 2.90
N LYS A 70 1.19 11.55 2.58
CA LYS A 70 1.19 10.09 2.65
C LYS A 70 0.86 9.59 4.07
N SER A 71 1.53 10.13 5.09
CA SER A 71 1.28 9.75 6.49
C SER A 71 -0.09 10.20 6.96
N GLY A 72 -0.53 11.41 6.58
CA GLY A 72 -1.85 11.92 6.96
C GLY A 72 -2.98 11.06 6.40
N LEU A 73 -2.84 10.52 5.18
CA LEU A 73 -3.82 9.60 4.62
C LEU A 73 -3.85 8.26 5.37
N VAL A 74 -2.67 7.74 5.77
CA VAL A 74 -2.59 6.53 6.60
C VAL A 74 -3.28 6.74 7.95
N ASP A 75 -2.96 7.83 8.65
CA ASP A 75 -3.55 8.18 9.95
C ASP A 75 -5.07 8.35 9.84
N GLN A 76 -5.55 8.95 8.74
CA GLN A 76 -6.99 9.11 8.47
C GLN A 76 -7.69 7.75 8.31
N LEU A 77 -7.07 6.79 7.63
CA LEU A 77 -7.63 5.45 7.48
C LEU A 77 -7.61 4.67 8.80
N GLU A 78 -6.57 4.85 9.63
CA GLU A 78 -6.57 4.26 10.98
C GLU A 78 -7.69 4.85 11.86
N PHE A 79 -7.95 6.15 11.75
CA PHE A 79 -9.08 6.78 12.42
C PHE A 79 -10.44 6.20 11.97
N GLU A 80 -10.57 5.84 10.68
CA GLU A 80 -11.75 5.15 10.14
C GLU A 80 -11.85 3.67 10.58
N GLY A 81 -10.86 3.16 11.32
CA GLY A 81 -10.89 1.83 11.93
C GLY A 81 -10.14 0.75 11.15
N PHE A 82 -9.41 1.11 10.09
CA PHE A 82 -8.49 0.18 9.43
C PHE A 82 -7.27 -0.09 10.31
N SER A 83 -6.68 -1.28 10.18
CA SER A 83 -5.38 -1.55 10.82
C SER A 83 -4.29 -0.70 10.18
N TYR A 84 -3.28 -0.28 10.93
CA TYR A 84 -2.08 0.38 10.38
C TYR A 84 -1.53 -0.37 9.16
N SER A 85 -1.45 -1.71 9.24
CA SER A 85 -0.92 -2.53 8.14
C SER A 85 -1.78 -2.45 6.87
N ASP A 86 -3.10 -2.45 7.00
CA ASP A 86 -3.99 -2.36 5.83
C ASP A 86 -4.00 -0.92 5.28
N ALA A 87 -4.02 0.10 6.14
CA ALA A 87 -3.94 1.51 5.77
C ALA A 87 -2.63 1.83 5.03
N SER A 88 -1.49 1.47 5.60
CA SER A 88 -0.18 1.66 4.96
C SER A 88 -0.11 0.92 3.62
N ALA A 89 -0.53 -0.36 3.59
CA ALA A 89 -0.48 -1.15 2.37
C ALA A 89 -1.43 -0.63 1.28
N ALA A 90 -2.55 0.01 1.65
CA ALA A 90 -3.46 0.64 0.71
C ALA A 90 -2.85 1.89 0.08
N VAL A 91 -2.28 2.78 0.90
CA VAL A 91 -1.63 4.00 0.43
C VAL A 91 -0.39 3.70 -0.42
N ASP A 92 0.43 2.73 0.01
CA ASP A 92 1.58 2.25 -0.76
C ASP A 92 1.17 1.67 -2.11
N GLN A 93 0.03 0.97 -2.16
CA GLN A 93 -0.49 0.44 -3.41
C GLN A 93 -0.91 1.55 -4.38
N LEU A 94 -1.64 2.58 -3.91
CA LEU A 94 -2.02 3.71 -4.76
C LEU A 94 -0.79 4.44 -5.34
N GLU A 95 0.27 4.58 -4.54
CA GLU A 95 1.55 5.15 -4.99
C GLU A 95 2.22 4.25 -6.05
N ALA A 96 2.27 2.93 -5.80
CA ALA A 96 2.87 1.98 -6.73
C ALA A 96 2.10 1.87 -8.06
N ASP A 97 0.77 1.98 -8.01
CA ASP A 97 -0.12 1.98 -9.17
C ASP A 97 -0.10 3.33 -9.93
N GLY A 98 0.57 4.35 -9.37
CA GLY A 98 0.70 5.67 -9.97
C GLY A 98 -0.57 6.52 -9.90
N GLU A 99 -1.50 6.17 -9.02
CA GLU A 99 -2.78 6.86 -8.86
C GLU A 99 -2.67 8.14 -8.02
N VAL A 100 -1.58 8.28 -7.25
CA VAL A 100 -1.34 9.46 -6.41
C VAL A 100 0.04 10.05 -6.66
N ASN A 101 0.10 11.38 -6.77
CA ASN A 101 1.33 12.14 -6.80
C ASN A 101 1.40 13.08 -5.60
N TRP A 102 2.30 12.80 -4.66
CA TRP A 102 2.42 13.53 -3.40
C TRP A 102 2.84 15.00 -3.56
N PHE A 103 3.55 15.37 -4.63
CA PHE A 103 3.85 16.76 -4.92
C PHE A 103 2.62 17.54 -5.39
N VAL A 104 1.72 16.88 -6.13
CA VAL A 104 0.42 17.46 -6.52
C VAL A 104 -0.45 17.63 -5.28
N GLN A 105 -0.52 16.61 -4.42
CA GLN A 105 -1.25 16.69 -3.15
C GLN A 105 -0.77 17.83 -2.25
N ALA A 106 0.56 18.05 -2.16
CA ALA A 106 1.11 19.17 -1.40
C ALA A 106 0.74 20.54 -2.00
N THR A 107 0.81 20.67 -3.33
CA THR A 107 0.41 21.88 -4.06
C THR A 107 -1.06 22.21 -3.84
N ASP A 108 -1.94 21.22 -3.91
CA ASP A 108 -3.38 21.42 -3.74
C ASP A 108 -3.74 21.74 -2.30
N LYS A 109 -3.10 21.09 -1.31
CA LYS A 109 -3.26 21.46 0.10
C LYS A 109 -2.80 22.88 0.39
N ALA A 110 -1.64 23.26 -0.16
CA ALA A 110 -1.09 24.59 -0.05
C ALA A 110 -2.04 25.66 -0.64
N ARG A 111 -2.67 25.36 -1.78
CA ARG A 111 -3.69 26.21 -2.41
C ARG A 111 -4.91 26.38 -1.48
N GLN A 112 -5.44 25.28 -0.95
CA GLN A 112 -6.55 25.32 0.02
C GLN A 112 -6.22 26.24 1.21
N TYR A 113 -5.02 26.13 1.78
CA TYR A 113 -4.62 27.01 2.88
C TYR A 113 -4.61 28.49 2.53
N ARG A 114 -4.09 28.84 1.34
CA ARG A 114 -4.05 30.24 0.86
C ARG A 114 -5.44 30.80 0.57
N GLU A 115 -6.40 29.95 0.18
CA GLU A 115 -7.80 30.37 -0.01
C GLU A 115 -8.47 30.78 1.30
N TYR A 116 -8.13 30.11 2.41
CA TYR A 116 -8.69 30.44 3.73
C TYR A 116 -7.99 31.62 4.41
N SER A 117 -6.67 31.76 4.26
CA SER A 117 -5.91 32.83 4.91
C SER A 117 -4.58 33.12 4.20
N PRO A 118 -4.06 34.36 4.27
CA PRO A 118 -2.74 34.65 3.74
C PRO A 118 -1.65 33.98 4.60
N PHE A 119 -0.88 33.07 4.00
CA PHE A 119 0.32 32.49 4.59
C PHE A 119 1.59 33.16 4.04
N SER A 120 2.60 33.31 4.91
CA SER A 120 3.97 33.51 4.43
C SER A 120 4.47 32.21 3.79
N ARG A 121 5.44 32.29 2.88
CA ARG A 121 6.05 31.09 2.28
C ARG A 121 6.57 30.11 3.33
N GLN A 122 7.33 30.62 4.30
CA GLN A 122 7.91 29.79 5.36
C GLN A 122 6.83 29.16 6.26
N GLY A 123 5.83 29.95 6.65
CA GLY A 123 4.73 29.42 7.46
C GLY A 123 3.89 28.36 6.74
N LEU A 124 3.74 28.47 5.40
CA LEU A 124 3.05 27.45 4.62
C LEU A 124 3.85 26.15 4.53
N ILE A 125 5.18 26.24 4.38
CA ILE A 125 6.06 25.06 4.41
C ILE A 125 5.94 24.34 5.76
N GLU A 126 6.06 25.09 6.87
CA GLU A 126 5.94 24.52 8.22
C GLU A 126 4.57 23.88 8.45
N GLN A 127 3.50 24.49 7.92
CA GLN A 127 2.15 23.93 8.02
C GLN A 127 2.02 22.60 7.27
N LEU A 128 2.57 22.50 6.06
CA LEU A 128 2.53 21.26 5.28
C LEU A 128 3.41 20.17 5.92
N GLU A 129 4.57 20.52 6.46
CA GLU A 129 5.41 19.59 7.22
C GLU A 129 4.71 19.09 8.48
N PHE A 130 3.99 19.97 9.19
CA PHE A 130 3.16 19.58 10.33
C PHE A 130 2.06 18.58 9.94
N GLU A 131 1.50 18.69 8.74
CA GLU A 131 0.56 17.71 8.18
C GLU A 131 1.24 16.45 7.62
N GLY A 132 2.55 16.32 7.72
CA GLY A 132 3.29 15.12 7.36
C GLY A 132 3.76 15.05 5.90
N PHE A 133 3.70 16.16 5.15
CA PHE A 133 4.43 16.23 3.87
C PHE A 133 5.95 16.23 4.13
N THR A 134 6.74 15.64 3.23
CA THR A 134 8.20 15.79 3.32
C THR A 134 8.61 17.24 3.06
N HIS A 135 9.81 17.63 3.51
CA HIS A 135 10.32 18.98 3.26
C HIS A 135 10.27 19.35 1.77
N GLU A 136 10.69 18.44 0.89
CA GLU A 136 10.69 18.67 -0.56
C GLU A 136 9.28 18.87 -1.11
N GLN A 137 8.31 18.09 -0.62
CA GLN A 137 6.90 18.22 -1.02
C GLN A 137 6.31 19.53 -0.51
N ALA A 138 6.59 19.90 0.74
CA ALA A 138 6.13 21.14 1.36
C ALA A 138 6.70 22.38 0.65
N VAL A 139 8.00 22.38 0.36
CA VAL A 139 8.67 23.43 -0.41
C VAL A 139 8.04 23.54 -1.80
N HIS A 140 7.90 22.42 -2.50
CA HIS A 140 7.28 22.42 -3.82
C HIS A 140 5.84 22.95 -3.76
N GLY A 141 5.04 22.48 -2.80
CA GLY A 141 3.67 22.91 -2.62
C GLY A 141 3.57 24.42 -2.37
N ALA A 142 4.38 24.96 -1.45
CA ALA A 142 4.38 26.39 -1.15
C ALA A 142 4.81 27.28 -2.33
N ASP A 143 5.66 26.76 -3.22
CA ASP A 143 6.18 27.48 -4.38
C ASP A 143 5.26 27.40 -5.62
N HIS A 144 4.36 26.41 -5.69
CA HIS A 144 3.53 26.13 -6.87
C HIS A 144 2.01 26.19 -6.60
N SER A 145 1.59 26.55 -5.39
CA SER A 145 0.19 26.71 -4.98
C SER A 145 -0.45 28.01 -5.42
#